data_AF-A0A0H4A627-F1
#
_entry.id   AF-A0A0H4A627-F1
#
_cell.length_a   1.000
_cell.length_b   1.000
_cell.length_c   1.000
_cell.angle_alpha   90.00
_cell.angle_beta   90.00
_cell.angle_gamma   90.00
#
_symmetry.space_group_name_H-M   'P 1'
#
loop_
_entity.id
_entity.type
_entity.pdbx_description
1 polymer ?
#
loop_
_entity_poly.entity_id
_entity_poly.type
_entity_poly.pdbx_seq_one_letter_code
_entity_poly.pdbx_strand_id
1 'polypeptide(L)'
;AERLAIIEEFRAGDGVRFLVNVGVLTTGFDAPKVDVVCIARPTMSALLYEQMVGRGLRGPLNGGTTRCRVIDVQDAGLPDGVQSYGRVLKPGGR
;
A
#
# COMPACT_ATOMS: atom_id res chain seq x y z
N ALA A 1 -12.61 -12.65 -16.29
CA ALA A 1 -13.35 -11.46 -16.74
C ALA A 1 -13.60 -10.49 -15.58
N GLU A 2 -14.27 -10.93 -14.51
CA GLU A 2 -14.65 -10.11 -13.36
C GLU A 2 -13.50 -9.35 -12.66
N ARG A 3 -12.39 -10.05 -12.33
CA ARG A 3 -11.22 -9.40 -11.69
C ARG A 3 -10.63 -8.25 -12.49
N LEU A 4 -10.62 -8.36 -13.82
CA LEU A 4 -10.10 -7.31 -14.69
C LEU A 4 -11.06 -6.11 -14.71
N ALA A 5 -12.37 -6.36 -14.75
CA ALA A 5 -13.38 -5.30 -14.67
C ALA A 5 -13.26 -4.49 -13.37
N ILE A 6 -13.14 -5.15 -12.21
CA ILE A 6 -12.96 -4.49 -10.91
C ILE A 6 -11.68 -3.64 -10.89
N ILE A 7 -10.59 -4.15 -11.46
CA ILE A 7 -9.32 -3.41 -11.57
C ILE A 7 -9.48 -2.17 -12.44
N GLU A 8 -10.16 -2.28 -13.59
CA GLU A 8 -10.36 -1.14 -14.49
C GLU A 8 -11.32 -0.10 -13.89
N GLU A 9 -12.40 -0.52 -13.23
CA GLU A 9 -13.29 0.38 -12.47
C GLU A 9 -12.53 1.14 -11.39
N PHE A 10 -11.65 0.45 -10.64
CA PHE A 10 -10.79 1.09 -9.64
C PHE A 10 -9.80 2.08 -10.26
N ARG A 11 -9.21 1.75 -11.41
CA ARG A 11 -8.27 2.65 -12.13
C ARG A 11 -8.96 3.89 -12.69
N ALA A 12 -10.18 3.72 -13.20
CA ALA A 12 -11.01 4.82 -13.66
C ALA A 12 -11.38 5.76 -12.51
N GLY A 13 -11.63 5.18 -11.32
CA GLY A 13 -12.21 5.89 -10.17
C GLY A 13 -13.73 5.91 -10.19
N ASP A 14 -14.35 5.11 -11.08
CA ASP A 14 -15.79 5.05 -11.31
C ASP A 14 -16.36 3.79 -10.65
N GLY A 15 -16.78 3.92 -9.39
CA GLY A 15 -17.43 2.85 -8.63
C GLY A 15 -16.56 2.25 -7.53
N VAL A 16 -15.50 1.53 -7.90
CA VAL A 16 -14.62 0.83 -6.93
C VAL A 16 -13.65 1.82 -6.28
N ARG A 17 -13.86 2.12 -4.98
CA ARG A 17 -12.99 3.03 -4.21
C ARG A 17 -11.86 2.35 -3.44
N PHE A 18 -12.02 1.06 -3.14
CA PHE A 18 -11.03 0.30 -2.38
C PHE A 18 -10.75 -1.02 -3.10
N LEU A 19 -9.48 -1.29 -3.36
CA LEU A 19 -9.01 -2.55 -3.90
C LEU A 19 -8.14 -3.26 -2.87
N VAL A 20 -8.58 -4.43 -2.42
CA VAL A 20 -7.86 -5.25 -1.44
C VAL A 20 -7.25 -6.46 -2.16
N ASN A 21 -5.99 -6.76 -1.86
CA ASN A 21 -5.29 -7.92 -2.40
C ASN A 21 -4.45 -8.62 -1.34
N VAL A 22 -4.23 -9.92 -1.53
CA VAL A 22 -3.33 -10.74 -0.71
C VAL A 22 -2.50 -11.60 -1.65
N GLY A 23 -1.17 -11.41 -1.67
CA GLY A 23 -0.25 -12.25 -2.46
C GLY A 23 -0.41 -12.18 -3.99
N VAL A 24 -1.23 -11.26 -4.50
CA VAL A 24 -1.54 -11.08 -5.94
C VAL A 24 -1.30 -9.62 -6.35
N LEU A 25 -1.21 -9.35 -7.65
CA LEU A 25 -0.80 -8.04 -8.24
C LEU A 25 0.70 -7.73 -8.11
N THR A 26 1.56 -8.76 -8.16
CA THR A 26 3.03 -8.61 -8.13
C THR A 26 3.61 -7.97 -9.39
N THR A 27 2.91 -8.06 -10.52
CA THR A 27 3.26 -7.40 -11.78
C THR A 27 1.99 -6.89 -12.48
N GLY A 28 2.07 -5.76 -13.17
CA GLY A 28 1.02 -5.29 -14.10
C GLY A 28 -0.19 -4.55 -13.48
N PHE A 29 -0.16 -4.18 -12.20
CA PHE A 29 -1.17 -3.29 -11.61
C PHE A 29 -0.58 -1.92 -11.33
N ASP A 30 -1.07 -0.93 -12.07
CA ASP A 30 -0.67 0.47 -11.96
C ASP A 30 -1.91 1.37 -11.92
N ALA A 31 -2.15 1.96 -10.75
CA ALA A 31 -3.22 2.90 -10.49
C ALA A 31 -2.59 4.17 -9.92
N PRO A 32 -2.10 5.08 -10.78
CA PRO A 32 -1.28 6.20 -10.34
C PRO A 32 -2.03 7.15 -9.41
N LYS A 33 -3.37 7.20 -9.50
CA LYS A 33 -4.25 8.00 -8.65
C LYS A 33 -4.40 7.49 -7.20
N VAL A 34 -3.81 6.35 -6.84
CA VAL A 34 -3.87 5.83 -5.47
C VAL A 34 -3.18 6.80 -4.51
N ASP A 35 -3.93 7.29 -3.53
CA ASP A 35 -3.48 8.22 -2.50
C ASP A 35 -3.61 7.66 -1.08
N VAL A 36 -4.06 6.41 -0.94
CA VAL A 36 -4.08 5.69 0.33
C VAL A 36 -3.60 4.26 0.13
N VAL A 37 -2.65 3.83 0.95
CA VAL A 37 -2.17 2.44 1.02
C VAL A 37 -2.40 1.93 2.44
N CYS A 38 -3.18 0.85 2.58
CA CYS A 38 -3.39 0.17 3.85
C CYS A 38 -2.63 -1.15 3.86
N ILE A 39 -1.73 -1.33 4.82
CA ILE A 39 -0.89 -2.51 4.99
C ILE A 39 -1.38 -3.25 6.21
N ALA A 40 -2.05 -4.38 5.98
CA ALA A 40 -2.51 -5.29 7.02
C ALA A 40 -1.68 -6.59 7.08
N ARG A 41 -0.64 -6.69 6.24
CA ARG A 41 0.23 -7.86 6.19
C ARG A 41 1.37 -7.68 7.19
N PRO A 42 1.49 -8.54 8.22
CA PRO A 42 2.69 -8.57 9.04
C PRO A 42 3.90 -8.92 8.15
N THR A 43 4.93 -8.08 8.15
CA THR A 43 6.11 -8.29 7.32
C THR A 43 7.38 -7.81 8.00
N MET A 44 8.37 -8.71 8.04
CA MET A 44 9.73 -8.39 8.49
C MET A 44 10.64 -7.93 7.35
N SER A 45 10.14 -7.91 6.11
CA SER A 45 10.93 -7.53 4.94
C SER A 45 10.71 -6.05 4.63
N ALA A 46 11.74 -5.24 4.86
CA ALA A 46 11.75 -3.83 4.49
C ALA A 46 11.48 -3.65 2.98
N LEU A 47 12.10 -4.49 2.14
CA LEU A 47 11.90 -4.45 0.70
C LEU A 47 10.44 -4.67 0.32
N LEU A 48 9.78 -5.69 0.90
CA LEU A 48 8.37 -5.96 0.62
C LEU A 48 7.47 -4.81 1.09
N TYR A 49 7.79 -4.20 2.24
CA TYR A 49 7.09 -3.03 2.73
C TYR A 49 7.23 -1.84 1.76
N GLU A 50 8.44 -1.55 1.29
CA GLU A 50 8.68 -0.51 0.29
C GLU A 50 7.93 -0.76 -1.02
N GLN A 51 7.86 -2.02 -1.48
CA GLN A 51 7.07 -2.41 -2.64
C GLN A 51 5.57 -2.21 -2.43
N MET A 52 5.04 -2.45 -1.22
CA MET A 52 3.64 -2.20 -0.89
C MET A 52 3.34 -0.70 -0.85
N VAL A 53 4.16 0.09 -0.15
CA VAL A 53 4.02 1.54 -0.05
C VAL A 53 4.17 2.21 -1.43
N GLY A 54 5.12 1.75 -2.25
CA GLY A 54 5.41 2.30 -3.57
C GLY A 54 4.21 2.29 -4.53
N ARG A 55 3.17 1.49 -4.26
CA ARG A 55 1.93 1.46 -5.04
C ARG A 55 1.12 2.75 -5.00
N GLY A 56 1.31 3.57 -3.95
CA GLY A 56 0.62 4.86 -3.80
C GLY A 56 1.52 6.09 -3.86
N LEU A 57 2.85 5.93 -4.01
CA LEU A 57 3.80 7.05 -3.96
C LEU A 57 4.06 7.71 -5.33
N ARG A 58 3.14 7.57 -6.29
CA ARG A 58 3.26 8.20 -7.60
C ARG A 58 3.04 9.71 -7.44
N GLY A 59 4.07 10.51 -7.70
CA GLY A 59 3.95 11.97 -7.67
C GLY A 59 3.12 12.53 -8.84
N PRO A 60 2.74 13.82 -8.80
CA PRO A 60 1.93 14.46 -9.85
C PRO A 60 2.53 14.39 -11.26
N LEU A 61 3.87 14.44 -11.36
CA LEU A 61 4.59 14.32 -12.63
C LEU A 61 4.41 12.94 -13.29
N ASN A 62 4.00 11.93 -12.53
CA ASN A 62 3.75 10.56 -12.98
C ASN A 62 2.25 10.21 -12.95
N GLY A 63 1.37 11.21 -12.98
CA GLY A 63 -0.09 11.03 -12.99
C GLY A 63 -0.69 10.64 -11.65
N GLY A 64 0.07 10.74 -10.55
CA GLY A 64 -0.42 10.46 -9.21
C GLY A 64 -0.70 11.70 -8.37
N THR A 65 -0.85 11.53 -7.06
CA THR A 65 -1.34 12.58 -6.17
C THR A 65 -0.21 13.32 -5.47
N THR A 66 -0.51 14.51 -4.93
CA THR A 66 0.46 15.32 -4.17
C THR A 66 0.77 14.75 -2.79
N ARG A 67 -0.10 13.91 -2.27
CA ARG A 67 0.00 13.30 -0.95
C ARG A 67 -0.54 11.88 -1.01
N CYS A 68 0.15 10.96 -0.35
CA CYS A 68 -0.30 9.60 -0.15
C CYS A 68 -0.26 9.25 1.33
N ARG A 69 -1.36 8.71 1.86
CA ARG A 69 -1.50 8.26 3.24
C ARG A 69 -1.18 6.78 3.31
N VAL A 70 -0.15 6.43 4.09
CA VAL A 70 0.16 5.04 4.43
C VAL A 70 -0.45 4.74 5.79
N ILE A 71 -1.29 3.72 5.85
CA ILE A 71 -1.87 3.16 7.07
C ILE A 71 -1.22 1.81 7.27
N ASP A 72 -0.49 1.65 8.37
CA ASP A 72 0.14 0.38 8.74
C ASP A 72 -0.57 -0.18 9.98
N VAL A 73 -1.14 -1.38 9.83
CA VAL A 73 -1.90 -2.03 10.91
C VAL A 73 -0.90 -2.76 11.80
N GLN A 74 -0.90 -2.36 13.07
CA GLN A 74 -0.08 -2.95 14.11
C GLN A 74 -0.96 -3.88 14.96
N ASP A 75 -0.59 -5.15 15.04
CA ASP A 75 -1.29 -6.14 15.85
C ASP A 75 -0.37 -6.61 16.99
N ALA A 76 -0.79 -6.30 18.23
CA ALA A 76 -0.05 -6.62 19.45
C ALA A 76 -0.17 -8.10 19.85
N GLY A 77 -1.04 -8.88 19.20
CA GLY A 77 -1.20 -10.32 19.41
C GLY A 77 -0.26 -11.18 18.56
N LEU A 78 0.60 -10.58 17.74
CA LEU A 78 1.53 -11.29 16.90
C LEU A 78 2.68 -11.91 17.72
N PRO A 79 3.21 -13.09 17.32
CA PRO A 79 4.36 -13.70 17.97
C PRO A 79 5.56 -12.74 18.02
N ASP A 80 6.37 -12.85 19.06
CA ASP A 80 7.59 -12.07 19.22
C ASP A 80 8.44 -12.10 17.95
N GLY A 81 8.81 -10.91 17.45
CA GLY A 81 9.60 -10.77 16.23
C GLY A 81 8.80 -10.75 14.93
N VAL A 82 7.46 -10.79 14.96
CA VAL A 82 6.61 -10.42 13.82
C VAL A 82 6.12 -8.99 14.03
N GLN A 83 6.95 -8.01 13.66
CA GLN A 83 6.54 -6.61 13.66
C GLN A 83 6.02 -6.25 12.27
N SER A 84 4.80 -5.70 12.17
CA SER A 84 4.47 -4.82 11.05
C SER A 84 5.55 -3.75 11.02
N TYR A 85 6.10 -3.42 9.84
CA TYR A 85 7.22 -2.49 9.67
C TYR A 85 6.80 -1.06 10.08
N GLY A 86 6.61 -0.86 11.37
CA GLY A 86 6.57 0.42 12.01
C GLY A 86 8.00 0.89 11.95
N ARG A 87 8.28 1.81 11.02
CA ARG A 87 9.48 2.64 11.11
C ARG A 87 9.49 3.12 12.56
N VAL A 88 10.38 2.59 13.39
CA VAL A 88 10.69 3.18 14.68
C VAL A 88 11.21 4.56 14.32
N LEU A 89 10.29 5.53 14.25
CA LEU A 89 10.64 6.93 14.29
C LEU A 89 11.24 7.08 15.68
N LYS A 90 12.55 6.85 15.78
CA LYS A 90 13.29 7.29 16.95
C LYS A 90 12.90 8.76 17.10
N PRO A 91 12.31 9.17 18.24
CA PRO A 91 12.06 10.59 18.48
C PRO A 91 13.40 11.29 18.24
N GLY A 92 13.37 12.32 17.39
CA GLY A 92 14.56 12.94 16.81
C GLY A 92 15.72 13.01 17.79
N GLY A 93 16.84 12.39 17.41
CA GLY A 93 18.13 12.88 17.86
C GLY A 93 18.24 14.34 17.46
N ARG A 94 18.66 15.18 18.40
CA ARG A 94 19.03 16.58 18.15
C ARG A 94 19.99 16.69 16.97
#